data_AF-J4T715-F1
#
_entry.id   AF-J4T715-F1
#
_cell.length_a   1.000
_cell.length_b   1.000
_cell.length_c   1.000
_cell.angle_alpha   90.00
_cell.angle_beta   90.00
_cell.angle_gamma   90.00
#
_symmetry.space_group_name_H-M   'P 1'
#
loop_
_entity.id
_entity.type
_entity.pdbx_description
1 polymer ?
#
loop_
_entity_poly.entity_id
_entity_poly.type
_entity_poly.pdbx_seq_one_letter_code
_entity_poly.pdbx_strand_id
1 'polypeptide(L)'
;MADATSPGKGIAYIHWGNSWQLRSFQDFRHYIDDLIYIHDLPKVDLSPYAAVVMPDAMDAAAALPHAQQLNAYLGGGGFLVVCLQGHADWLDIPGLEWTPGNCRDWLWWTKGEKLEVRLSEPHHPITESLPLSHMSWHWGGSYNVPDGARSILEINDGAGSLFLDFPSLPGGGRLLLATLDPHSHNGQRFMPATTRFLRSFYPWLNRELGIERPARNRFTYLQCSHVPSEWHPDGLEDSLGHAGFEAAFAPLYQLGPELLGKTDTLYIPSSHDEFFLKSRANDLIAFLERGGNLIIAAEPCQPWLPFMAPFHAVPPRPFTNIKVRIRDDRFGIFSDLGEGFDGWKGVFGQYVRGWTDPPPGAIWLTDIGPEHDPKPADWIWQFPTPTGRGGYVFMHNGDNMTRYPDRGPKKEALLANIAVALRKLCMGELLF
;
A
#
# COMPACT_ATOMS: atom_id res chain seq x y z
N MET A 1 1.04 27.48 24.16
CA MET A 1 -0.27 27.23 23.53
C MET A 1 0.03 26.98 22.06
N ALA A 2 0.15 25.70 21.70
CA ALA A 2 0.32 25.32 20.30
C ALA A 2 -1.07 25.43 19.65
N ASP A 3 -1.17 26.13 18.54
CA ASP A 3 -2.37 26.14 17.71
C ASP A 3 -2.75 24.69 17.40
N ALA A 4 -3.94 24.29 17.86
CA ALA A 4 -4.58 23.10 17.38
C ALA A 4 -4.95 23.37 15.92
N THR A 5 -4.11 22.90 15.00
CA THR A 5 -4.51 22.72 13.61
C THR A 5 -5.85 22.00 13.61
N SER A 6 -6.89 22.64 13.08
CA SER A 6 -8.17 21.96 12.83
C SER A 6 -7.85 20.62 12.16
N PRO A 7 -8.34 19.48 12.67
CA PRO A 7 -8.06 18.20 12.04
C PRO A 7 -8.49 18.32 10.58
N GLY A 8 -7.52 18.24 9.67
CA GLY A 8 -7.76 18.39 8.25
C GLY A 8 -8.85 17.43 7.83
N LYS A 9 -9.81 17.90 7.04
CA LYS A 9 -10.89 17.07 6.51
C LYS A 9 -10.29 15.89 5.73
N GLY A 10 -10.73 14.66 5.99
CA GLY A 10 -10.18 13.44 5.39
C GLY A 10 -10.74 13.13 4.00
N ILE A 11 -10.34 11.99 3.42
CA ILE A 11 -10.86 11.47 2.14
C ILE A 11 -11.71 10.23 2.39
N ALA A 12 -12.95 10.25 1.92
CA ALA A 12 -13.85 9.09 1.92
C ALA A 12 -13.81 8.33 0.59
N TYR A 13 -13.94 7.01 0.64
CA TYR A 13 -14.09 6.13 -0.52
C TYR A 13 -15.37 5.32 -0.41
N ILE A 14 -16.33 5.59 -1.30
CA ILE A 14 -17.65 4.94 -1.29
C ILE A 14 -17.59 3.70 -2.18
N HIS A 15 -17.80 2.51 -1.63
CA HIS A 15 -17.76 1.26 -2.38
C HIS A 15 -19.12 0.55 -2.38
N TRP A 16 -19.33 -0.33 -3.36
CA TRP A 16 -20.53 -1.17 -3.42
C TRP A 16 -20.26 -2.62 -2.94
N GLY A 17 -19.02 -2.92 -2.56
CA GLY A 17 -18.66 -4.18 -1.92
C GLY A 17 -18.11 -5.24 -2.87
N ASN A 18 -17.92 -4.91 -4.15
CA ASN A 18 -17.19 -5.82 -5.03
C ASN A 18 -15.71 -5.92 -4.64
N SER A 19 -15.12 -7.07 -4.95
CA SER A 19 -13.76 -7.41 -4.56
C SER A 19 -12.69 -6.51 -5.19
N TRP A 20 -12.96 -5.93 -6.36
CA TRP A 20 -11.99 -5.11 -7.09
C TRP A 20 -11.86 -3.71 -6.48
N GLN A 21 -12.97 -3.07 -6.13
CA GLN A 21 -13.00 -1.81 -5.38
C GLN A 21 -12.33 -1.99 -4.02
N LEU A 22 -12.69 -3.04 -3.28
CA LEU A 22 -12.11 -3.33 -1.96
C LEU A 22 -10.60 -3.56 -2.06
N ARG A 23 -10.12 -4.30 -3.06
CA ARG A 23 -8.68 -4.52 -3.26
C ARG A 23 -7.95 -3.23 -3.65
N SER A 24 -8.54 -2.41 -4.51
CA SER A 24 -7.95 -1.11 -4.86
C SER A 24 -7.90 -0.15 -3.68
N PHE A 25 -8.94 -0.11 -2.86
CA PHE A 25 -8.90 0.60 -1.60
C PHE A 25 -7.76 0.08 -0.71
N GLN A 26 -7.61 -1.24 -0.56
CA GLN A 26 -6.53 -1.83 0.23
C GLN A 26 -5.14 -1.38 -0.26
N ASP A 27 -4.91 -1.35 -1.57
CA ASP A 27 -3.62 -0.91 -2.13
C ASP A 27 -3.28 0.55 -1.80
N PHE A 28 -4.30 1.43 -1.77
CA PHE A 28 -4.12 2.88 -1.64
C PHE A 28 -4.66 3.44 -0.32
N ARG A 29 -4.94 2.58 0.65
CA ARG A 29 -5.51 2.92 1.97
C ARG A 29 -4.68 3.94 2.77
N HIS A 30 -3.40 4.10 2.45
CA HIS A 30 -2.56 5.15 3.04
C HIS A 30 -3.08 6.56 2.78
N TYR A 31 -3.72 6.74 1.63
CA TYR A 31 -4.18 8.03 1.11
C TYR A 31 -5.66 8.30 1.33
N ILE A 32 -6.39 7.34 1.93
CA ILE A 32 -7.83 7.36 2.10
C ILE A 32 -8.10 7.14 3.59
N ASP A 33 -9.05 7.85 4.18
CA ASP A 33 -9.36 7.80 5.61
C ASP A 33 -10.50 6.82 5.90
N ASP A 34 -11.59 6.93 5.16
CA ASP A 34 -12.79 6.12 5.41
C ASP A 34 -13.23 5.29 4.20
N LEU A 35 -13.70 4.07 4.50
CA LEU A 35 -14.30 3.15 3.56
C LEU A 35 -15.80 3.06 3.86
N ILE A 36 -16.62 3.62 2.98
CA ILE A 36 -18.07 3.73 3.20
C ILE A 36 -18.79 2.77 2.26
N TYR A 37 -19.56 1.84 2.82
CA TYR A 37 -20.46 1.02 2.02
C TYR A 37 -21.64 1.86 1.54
N ILE A 38 -21.94 1.83 0.24
CA ILE A 38 -22.98 2.70 -0.34
C ILE A 38 -24.34 2.55 0.35
N HIS A 39 -24.72 1.36 0.79
CA HIS A 39 -25.99 1.15 1.48
C HIS A 39 -26.02 1.67 2.93
N ASP A 40 -24.86 2.02 3.49
CA ASP A 40 -24.75 2.73 4.77
C ASP A 40 -24.59 4.25 4.59
N LEU A 41 -24.41 4.74 3.36
CA LEU A 41 -24.25 6.16 3.03
C LEU A 41 -25.34 7.08 3.64
N PRO A 42 -26.64 6.69 3.71
CA PRO A 42 -27.66 7.52 4.37
C PRO A 42 -27.42 7.82 5.86
N LYS A 43 -26.53 7.05 6.50
CA LYS A 43 -26.17 7.20 7.92
C LYS A 43 -24.89 8.02 8.10
N VAL A 44 -24.22 8.42 7.01
CA VAL A 44 -22.92 9.10 7.03
C VAL A 44 -23.09 10.56 6.66
N ASP A 45 -22.55 11.45 7.49
CA ASP A 45 -22.38 12.85 7.13
C ASP A 45 -21.15 13.02 6.25
N LEU A 46 -21.32 13.55 5.04
CA LEU A 46 -20.22 13.78 4.10
C LEU A 46 -19.51 15.12 4.32
N SER A 47 -20.12 16.06 5.07
CA SER A 47 -19.58 17.40 5.32
C SER A 47 -18.17 17.45 5.94
N PRO A 48 -17.74 16.46 6.76
CA PRO A 48 -16.39 16.43 7.32
C PRO A 48 -15.30 16.01 6.34
N TYR A 49 -15.63 15.49 5.15
CA TYR A 49 -14.62 15.08 4.17
C TYR A 49 -14.17 16.23 3.27
N ALA A 50 -12.88 16.24 2.95
CA ALA A 50 -12.27 17.16 1.99
C ALA A 50 -12.59 16.70 0.58
N ALA A 51 -12.59 15.38 0.37
CA ALA A 51 -13.00 14.75 -0.87
C ALA A 51 -13.75 13.45 -0.63
N VAL A 52 -14.67 13.14 -1.53
CA VAL A 52 -15.38 11.86 -1.60
C VAL A 52 -15.05 11.23 -2.94
N VAL A 53 -14.56 9.99 -2.93
CA VAL A 53 -14.22 9.21 -4.12
C VAL A 53 -15.28 8.15 -4.35
N MET A 54 -15.89 8.18 -5.52
CA MET A 54 -16.73 7.13 -6.07
C MET A 54 -15.94 6.39 -7.15
N PRO A 55 -15.48 5.16 -6.87
CA PRO A 55 -14.77 4.34 -7.83
C PRO A 55 -15.71 3.76 -8.88
N ASP A 56 -15.12 3.37 -10.00
CA ASP A 56 -15.77 2.67 -11.09
C ASP A 56 -16.21 1.24 -10.71
N ALA A 57 -16.93 0.58 -11.62
CA ALA A 57 -17.55 -0.74 -11.44
C ALA A 57 -18.56 -0.81 -10.28
N MET A 58 -19.25 0.30 -10.05
CA MET A 58 -20.51 0.35 -9.30
C MET A 58 -21.66 0.41 -10.30
N ASP A 59 -22.76 -0.31 -10.02
CA ASP A 59 -23.99 -0.15 -10.78
C ASP A 59 -24.51 1.28 -10.60
N ALA A 60 -24.77 1.99 -11.70
CA ALA A 60 -25.32 3.35 -11.65
C ALA A 60 -26.64 3.41 -10.86
N ALA A 61 -27.44 2.33 -10.90
CA ALA A 61 -28.66 2.21 -10.13
C ALA A 61 -28.43 2.22 -8.61
N ALA A 62 -27.24 1.85 -8.14
CA ALA A 62 -26.90 1.90 -6.72
C ALA A 62 -26.62 3.33 -6.23
N ALA A 63 -26.18 4.24 -7.11
CA ALA A 63 -25.94 5.64 -6.77
C ALA A 63 -27.23 6.48 -6.74
N LEU A 64 -28.21 6.13 -7.59
CA LEU A 64 -29.47 6.88 -7.75
C LEU A 64 -30.21 7.19 -6.43
N PRO A 65 -30.39 6.24 -5.48
CA PRO A 65 -31.04 6.53 -4.19
C PRO A 65 -30.31 7.57 -3.34
N HIS A 66 -29.04 7.84 -3.63
CA HIS A 66 -28.17 8.75 -2.88
C HIS A 66 -27.83 10.03 -3.65
N ALA A 67 -28.41 10.23 -4.84
CA ALA A 67 -28.18 11.39 -5.71
C ALA A 67 -28.33 12.70 -4.93
N GLN A 68 -29.44 12.87 -4.19
CA GLN A 68 -29.69 14.08 -3.39
C GLN A 68 -28.56 14.35 -2.37
N GLN A 69 -28.07 13.32 -1.69
CA GLN A 69 -27.01 13.45 -0.69
C GLN A 69 -25.66 13.81 -1.33
N LEU A 70 -25.33 13.19 -2.47
CA LEU A 70 -24.11 13.45 -3.21
C LEU A 70 -24.11 14.85 -3.84
N ASN A 71 -25.22 15.27 -4.46
CA ASN A 71 -25.38 16.61 -5.00
C ASN A 71 -25.45 17.68 -3.90
N ALA A 72 -26.00 17.38 -2.72
CA ALA A 72 -25.96 18.30 -1.58
C ALA A 72 -24.53 18.49 -1.03
N TYR A 73 -23.73 17.42 -0.95
CA TYR A 73 -22.32 17.51 -0.61
C TYR A 73 -21.56 18.36 -1.63
N LEU A 74 -21.76 18.09 -2.93
CA LEU A 74 -21.14 18.84 -4.02
C LEU A 74 -21.55 20.33 -3.99
N GLY A 75 -22.84 20.62 -3.94
CA GLY A 75 -23.37 22.00 -3.88
C GLY A 75 -23.07 22.72 -2.56
N GLY A 76 -22.66 22.01 -1.52
CA GLY A 76 -22.20 22.56 -0.23
C GLY A 76 -20.70 22.92 -0.21
N GLY A 77 -20.00 22.86 -1.35
CA GLY A 77 -18.57 23.13 -1.44
C GLY A 77 -17.68 21.88 -1.34
N GLY A 78 -18.27 20.69 -1.37
CA GLY A 78 -17.54 19.43 -1.36
C GLY A 78 -16.78 19.17 -2.65
N PHE A 79 -15.69 18.39 -2.57
CA PHE A 79 -14.99 17.86 -3.73
C PHE A 79 -15.42 16.41 -3.96
N LEU A 80 -16.08 16.13 -5.08
CA LEU A 80 -16.48 14.79 -5.50
C LEU A 80 -15.57 14.31 -6.64
N VAL A 81 -15.06 13.09 -6.53
CA VAL A 81 -14.31 12.40 -7.59
C VAL A 81 -15.11 11.20 -8.03
N VAL A 82 -15.47 11.10 -9.30
CA VAL A 82 -16.27 10.01 -9.85
C VAL A 82 -15.53 9.37 -11.01
N CYS A 83 -15.22 8.08 -10.87
CA CYS A 83 -14.79 7.22 -11.97
C CYS A 83 -15.94 6.27 -12.28
N LEU A 84 -16.26 6.07 -13.56
CA LEU A 84 -17.30 5.15 -13.97
C LEU A 84 -17.08 4.65 -15.39
N GLN A 85 -17.68 3.51 -15.71
CA GLN A 85 -17.85 3.05 -17.08
C GLN A 85 -19.30 3.32 -17.47
N GLY A 86 -19.61 4.55 -17.90
CA GLY A 86 -20.97 4.94 -18.29
C GLY A 86 -21.34 6.38 -17.96
N HIS A 87 -22.65 6.60 -17.76
CA HIS A 87 -23.26 7.90 -17.49
C HIS A 87 -23.55 8.10 -16.00
N ALA A 88 -23.15 9.24 -15.45
CA ALA A 88 -23.44 9.67 -14.08
C ALA A 88 -24.71 10.53 -14.05
N ASP A 89 -25.84 9.95 -14.48
CA ASP A 89 -27.15 10.61 -14.58
C ASP A 89 -27.77 11.02 -13.23
N TRP A 90 -27.14 10.61 -12.13
CA TRP A 90 -27.46 10.99 -10.76
C TRP A 90 -26.74 12.28 -10.30
N LEU A 91 -25.87 12.86 -11.12
CA LEU A 91 -25.24 14.16 -10.88
C LEU A 91 -26.01 15.29 -11.55
N ASP A 92 -26.32 16.34 -10.79
CA ASP A 92 -27.06 17.50 -11.28
C ASP A 92 -26.10 18.56 -11.86
N ILE A 93 -25.46 18.27 -13.00
CA ILE A 93 -24.52 19.18 -13.69
C ILE A 93 -25.18 19.78 -14.94
N PRO A 94 -25.47 21.09 -14.96
CA PRO A 94 -26.09 21.73 -16.12
C PRO A 94 -25.28 21.59 -17.40
N GLY A 95 -25.95 21.17 -18.48
CA GLY A 95 -25.34 21.06 -19.81
C GLY A 95 -24.41 19.86 -20.00
N LEU A 96 -24.24 19.00 -18.99
CA LEU A 96 -23.47 17.77 -19.11
C LEU A 96 -24.26 16.75 -19.94
N GLU A 97 -23.67 16.30 -21.04
CA GLU A 97 -24.25 15.31 -21.96
C GLU A 97 -23.28 14.15 -22.16
N TRP A 98 -23.77 12.93 -21.99
CA TRP A 98 -23.00 11.71 -22.19
C TRP A 98 -23.33 11.07 -23.55
N THR A 99 -22.29 10.62 -24.25
CA THR A 99 -22.39 9.88 -25.50
C THR A 99 -21.86 8.44 -25.29
N PRO A 100 -22.63 7.40 -25.66
CA PRO A 100 -22.16 6.03 -25.60
C PRO A 100 -21.03 5.80 -26.61
N GLY A 101 -20.02 5.05 -26.20
CA GLY A 101 -18.87 4.75 -27.05
C GLY A 101 -17.88 3.85 -26.34
N ASN A 102 -16.89 3.38 -27.10
CA ASN A 102 -15.79 2.59 -26.58
C ASN A 102 -14.58 2.80 -27.50
N CYS A 103 -13.40 2.39 -27.05
CA CYS A 103 -12.19 2.44 -27.85
C CYS A 103 -12.35 1.69 -29.19
N ARG A 104 -11.80 2.28 -30.26
CA ARG A 104 -11.99 1.86 -31.65
C ARG A 104 -11.50 0.43 -31.89
N ASP A 105 -10.33 0.12 -31.31
CA ASP A 105 -9.72 -1.19 -31.41
C ASP A 105 -9.45 -1.73 -30.01
N TRP A 106 -10.35 -2.58 -29.51
CA TRP A 106 -10.20 -3.22 -28.20
C TRP A 106 -8.95 -4.10 -28.06
N LEU A 107 -8.16 -4.34 -29.11
CA LEU A 107 -6.91 -5.11 -29.04
C LEU A 107 -5.65 -4.27 -29.37
N TRP A 108 -5.77 -2.95 -29.39
CA TRP A 108 -4.69 -2.01 -29.78
C TRP A 108 -3.34 -2.31 -29.11
N TRP A 109 -3.36 -2.69 -27.82
CA TRP A 109 -2.15 -2.96 -27.05
C TRP A 109 -1.41 -4.23 -27.49
N THR A 110 -2.10 -5.20 -28.10
CA THR A 110 -1.46 -6.43 -28.61
C THR A 110 -0.73 -6.18 -29.94
N LYS A 111 -1.04 -5.06 -30.59
CA LYS A 111 -0.50 -4.65 -31.89
C LYS A 111 0.64 -3.62 -31.75
N GLY A 112 0.96 -3.20 -30.52
CA GLY A 112 1.91 -2.10 -30.28
C GLY A 112 1.41 -0.74 -30.76
N GLU A 113 0.11 -0.60 -30.97
CA GLU A 113 -0.52 0.66 -31.36
C GLU A 113 -0.71 1.56 -30.13
N LYS A 114 -1.19 2.79 -30.34
CA LYS A 114 -1.59 3.71 -29.27
C LYS A 114 -3.10 3.86 -29.29
N LEU A 115 -3.69 3.90 -28.10
CA LEU A 115 -5.07 4.28 -27.92
C LEU A 115 -5.34 5.69 -28.48
N GLU A 116 -6.51 5.89 -29.06
CA GLU A 116 -6.95 7.13 -29.71
C GLU A 116 -7.29 8.28 -28.74
N VAL A 117 -6.46 8.47 -27.72
CA VAL A 117 -6.62 9.51 -26.69
C VAL A 117 -5.44 10.48 -26.70
N ARG A 118 -5.72 11.72 -26.30
CA ARG A 118 -4.72 12.78 -26.11
C ARG A 118 -5.07 13.63 -24.90
N LEU A 119 -4.07 14.33 -24.39
CA LEU A 119 -4.32 15.40 -23.42
C LEU A 119 -5.04 16.57 -24.10
N SER A 120 -5.87 17.27 -23.34
CA SER A 120 -6.48 18.53 -23.77
C SER A 120 -5.42 19.64 -23.85
N GLU A 121 -5.63 20.62 -24.73
CA GLU A 121 -4.79 21.83 -24.79
C GLU A 121 -5.61 23.06 -24.38
N PRO A 122 -5.13 23.88 -23.42
CA PRO A 122 -3.90 23.72 -22.65
C PRO A 122 -3.96 22.54 -21.66
N HIS A 123 -2.80 21.94 -21.36
CA HIS A 123 -2.70 20.85 -20.39
C HIS A 123 -3.22 21.25 -18.99
N HIS A 124 -4.01 20.37 -18.38
CA HIS A 124 -4.44 20.52 -17.00
C HIS A 124 -3.27 20.27 -16.02
N PRO A 125 -3.12 21.01 -14.91
CA PRO A 125 -2.01 20.83 -13.97
C PRO A 125 -1.87 19.41 -13.39
N ILE A 126 -2.98 18.66 -13.30
CA ILE A 126 -2.96 17.24 -12.87
C ILE A 126 -2.01 16.39 -13.73
N THR A 127 -1.81 16.76 -15.00
CA THR A 127 -0.99 16.01 -15.97
C THR A 127 0.50 15.99 -15.65
N GLU A 128 0.98 16.90 -14.79
CA GLU A 128 2.34 16.84 -14.24
C GLU A 128 2.55 15.58 -13.38
N SER A 129 1.50 15.14 -12.69
CA SER A 129 1.49 13.90 -11.90
C SER A 129 0.93 12.72 -12.69
N LEU A 130 -0.04 12.97 -13.58
CA LEU A 130 -0.72 11.96 -14.38
C LEU A 130 -0.44 12.19 -15.88
N PRO A 131 0.73 11.76 -16.39
CA PRO A 131 1.03 11.85 -17.81
C PRO A 131 0.09 10.93 -18.62
N LEU A 132 0.00 11.16 -19.93
CA LEU A 132 -0.88 10.39 -20.84
C LEU A 132 -0.70 8.86 -20.72
N SER A 133 0.53 8.39 -20.50
CA SER A 133 0.86 6.97 -20.32
C SER A 133 0.23 6.33 -19.07
N HIS A 134 -0.25 7.15 -18.13
CA HIS A 134 -0.98 6.78 -16.94
C HIS A 134 -2.49 6.95 -17.11
N MET A 135 -2.99 7.34 -18.29
CA MET A 135 -4.43 7.53 -18.57
C MET A 135 -4.87 6.83 -19.86
N SER A 136 -4.02 5.95 -20.41
CA SER A 136 -4.25 5.27 -21.69
C SER A 136 -4.62 3.81 -21.49
N TRP A 137 -5.92 3.55 -21.35
CA TRP A 137 -6.56 2.23 -21.49
C TRP A 137 -7.99 2.42 -21.97
N HIS A 138 -8.71 1.32 -22.20
CA HIS A 138 -10.08 1.40 -22.71
C HIS A 138 -11.01 2.26 -21.83
N TRP A 139 -12.06 2.79 -22.42
CA TRP A 139 -12.93 3.79 -21.81
C TRP A 139 -14.40 3.53 -22.21
N GLY A 140 -15.34 4.00 -21.38
CA GLY A 140 -16.77 3.73 -21.53
C GLY A 140 -17.58 5.00 -21.78
N GLY A 141 -17.73 5.38 -23.04
CA GLY A 141 -18.38 6.61 -23.47
C GLY A 141 -17.57 7.87 -23.18
N SER A 142 -18.11 9.00 -23.59
CA SER A 142 -17.48 10.32 -23.45
C SER A 142 -18.53 11.36 -23.06
N TYR A 143 -18.07 12.47 -22.48
CA TYR A 143 -18.90 13.63 -22.21
C TYR A 143 -18.57 14.76 -23.18
N ASN A 144 -19.53 15.66 -23.40
CA ASN A 144 -19.22 17.00 -23.87
C ASN A 144 -18.39 17.78 -22.82
N VAL A 145 -17.94 18.99 -23.16
CA VAL A 145 -17.26 19.88 -22.22
C VAL A 145 -18.18 21.09 -21.96
N PRO A 146 -18.99 21.08 -20.89
CA PRO A 146 -19.89 22.19 -20.57
C PRO A 146 -19.15 23.46 -20.13
N ASP A 147 -19.85 24.58 -20.10
CA ASP A 147 -19.32 25.84 -19.57
C ASP A 147 -18.81 25.66 -18.13
N GLY A 148 -17.59 26.15 -17.87
CA GLY A 148 -16.94 26.04 -16.57
C GLY A 148 -16.21 24.71 -16.33
N ALA A 149 -16.38 23.72 -17.20
CA ALA A 149 -15.59 22.49 -17.18
C ALA A 149 -14.27 22.65 -17.93
N ARG A 150 -13.28 21.83 -17.57
CA ARG A 150 -12.02 21.67 -18.29
C ARG A 150 -11.83 20.20 -18.60
N SER A 151 -11.59 19.89 -19.86
CA SER A 151 -11.12 18.55 -20.22
C SER A 151 -9.69 18.35 -19.71
N ILE A 152 -9.35 17.11 -19.40
CA ILE A 152 -8.00 16.62 -19.06
C ILE A 152 -7.55 15.61 -20.12
N LEU A 153 -8.47 14.72 -20.54
CA LEU A 153 -8.24 13.66 -21.51
C LEU A 153 -9.36 13.65 -22.55
N GLU A 154 -8.99 13.63 -23.83
CA GLU A 154 -9.90 13.71 -24.98
C GLU A 154 -9.67 12.57 -25.96
N ILE A 155 -10.72 12.25 -26.72
CA ILE A 155 -10.60 11.39 -27.90
C ILE A 155 -10.00 12.21 -29.05
N ASN A 156 -9.05 11.63 -29.81
CA ASN A 156 -8.24 12.34 -30.81
C ASN A 156 -9.04 13.13 -31.86
N ASP A 157 -10.22 12.65 -32.26
CA ASP A 157 -11.10 13.24 -33.28
C ASP A 157 -12.09 14.27 -32.72
N GLY A 158 -12.00 14.59 -31.43
CA GLY A 158 -12.91 15.53 -30.77
C GLY A 158 -14.26 14.90 -30.39
N ALA A 159 -14.40 13.57 -30.41
CA ALA A 159 -15.62 12.86 -30.03
C ALA A 159 -15.99 12.95 -28.52
N GLY A 160 -15.30 13.79 -27.75
CA GLY A 160 -15.63 14.11 -26.36
C GLY A 160 -14.46 13.96 -25.39
N SER A 161 -14.75 14.32 -24.14
CA SER A 161 -13.84 14.21 -23.01
C SER A 161 -14.07 12.91 -22.25
N LEU A 162 -12.98 12.29 -21.81
CA LEU A 162 -12.96 11.09 -20.98
C LEU A 162 -12.65 11.41 -19.50
N PHE A 163 -12.13 12.61 -19.24
CA PHE A 163 -11.79 13.06 -17.90
C PHE A 163 -11.96 14.58 -17.82
N LEU A 164 -12.93 15.02 -17.02
CA LEU A 164 -13.31 16.41 -16.80
C LEU A 164 -12.95 16.87 -15.38
N ASP A 165 -12.57 18.13 -15.25
CA ASP A 165 -12.53 18.89 -13.99
C ASP A 165 -13.53 20.06 -14.06
N PHE A 166 -14.40 20.13 -13.06
CA PHE A 166 -15.24 21.28 -12.77
C PHE A 166 -14.66 21.96 -11.54
N PRO A 167 -13.73 22.92 -11.70
CA PRO A 167 -12.97 23.49 -10.59
C PRO A 167 -13.80 24.34 -9.65
N SER A 168 -14.98 24.81 -10.08
CA SER A 168 -15.88 25.65 -9.28
C SER A 168 -17.31 25.57 -9.81
N LEU A 169 -18.13 24.73 -9.18
CA LEU A 169 -19.56 24.63 -9.42
C LEU A 169 -20.32 25.66 -8.57
N PRO A 170 -21.60 25.96 -8.91
CA PRO A 170 -22.47 26.74 -8.04
C PRO A 170 -22.49 26.15 -6.62
N GLY A 171 -22.25 27.01 -5.61
CA GLY A 171 -22.08 26.56 -4.22
C GLY A 171 -20.62 26.28 -3.81
N GLY A 172 -19.67 26.42 -4.74
CA GLY A 172 -18.23 26.29 -4.48
C GLY A 172 -17.70 24.86 -4.53
N GLY A 173 -18.51 23.90 -4.98
CA GLY A 173 -18.12 22.51 -5.13
C GLY A 173 -17.12 22.28 -6.26
N ARG A 174 -16.41 21.16 -6.19
CA ARG A 174 -15.54 20.69 -7.27
C ARG A 174 -15.91 19.27 -7.68
N LEU A 175 -15.87 18.98 -8.98
CA LEU A 175 -16.10 17.64 -9.50
C LEU A 175 -14.95 17.22 -10.43
N LEU A 176 -14.34 16.07 -10.15
CA LEU A 176 -13.57 15.32 -11.13
C LEU A 176 -14.44 14.17 -11.64
N LEU A 177 -14.65 14.10 -12.95
CA LEU A 177 -15.51 13.10 -13.58
C LEU A 177 -14.75 12.38 -14.70
N ALA A 178 -14.57 11.07 -14.58
CA ALA A 178 -13.87 10.27 -15.57
C ALA A 178 -14.71 9.09 -16.05
N THR A 179 -14.78 8.89 -17.37
CA THR A 179 -15.35 7.67 -18.01
C THR A 179 -14.33 6.52 -18.09
N LEU A 180 -13.34 6.58 -17.21
CA LEU A 180 -12.30 5.59 -17.02
C LEU A 180 -12.61 4.72 -15.81
N ASP A 181 -12.06 3.51 -15.82
CA ASP A 181 -12.30 2.46 -14.84
C ASP A 181 -11.03 1.99 -14.08
N PRO A 182 -10.29 2.90 -13.43
CA PRO A 182 -8.98 2.56 -12.87
C PRO A 182 -9.06 1.60 -11.67
N HIS A 183 -10.09 1.68 -10.82
CA HIS A 183 -10.17 0.93 -9.58
C HIS A 183 -10.54 -0.54 -9.82
N SER A 184 -11.48 -0.82 -10.71
CA SER A 184 -11.84 -2.21 -11.03
C SER A 184 -10.67 -2.95 -11.65
N HIS A 185 -10.01 -2.37 -12.64
CA HIS A 185 -8.87 -3.01 -13.31
C HIS A 185 -7.66 -3.19 -12.41
N ASN A 186 -7.38 -2.22 -11.52
CA ASN A 186 -6.32 -2.37 -10.53
C ASN A 186 -6.64 -3.52 -9.57
N GLY A 187 -7.90 -3.60 -9.11
CA GLY A 187 -8.36 -4.64 -8.20
C GLY A 187 -8.46 -6.03 -8.83
N GLN A 188 -8.64 -6.10 -10.15
CA GLN A 188 -8.57 -7.34 -10.93
C GLN A 188 -7.13 -7.80 -11.24
N ARG A 189 -6.13 -6.95 -10.99
CA ARG A 189 -4.69 -7.25 -11.20
C ARG A 189 -4.28 -7.48 -12.66
N PHE A 190 -5.06 -7.04 -13.66
CA PHE A 190 -4.75 -7.33 -15.07
C PHE A 190 -4.27 -6.15 -15.91
N MET A 191 -4.55 -4.90 -15.51
CA MET A 191 -4.17 -3.72 -16.32
C MET A 191 -3.17 -2.81 -15.59
N PRO A 192 -1.86 -2.98 -15.81
CA PRO A 192 -0.83 -2.21 -15.11
C PRO A 192 -0.94 -0.68 -15.27
N ALA A 193 -1.56 -0.20 -16.35
CA ALA A 193 -1.79 1.23 -16.57
C ALA A 193 -2.67 1.85 -15.48
N THR A 194 -3.67 1.12 -14.98
CA THR A 194 -4.57 1.65 -13.94
C THR A 194 -3.92 1.66 -12.57
N THR A 195 -3.03 0.70 -12.28
CA THR A 195 -2.16 0.77 -11.09
C THR A 195 -1.25 2.00 -11.15
N ARG A 196 -0.66 2.32 -12.32
CA ARG A 196 0.14 3.55 -12.49
C ARG A 196 -0.70 4.81 -12.32
N PHE A 197 -1.92 4.84 -12.85
CA PHE A 197 -2.88 5.92 -12.62
C PHE A 197 -3.08 6.16 -11.13
N LEU A 198 -3.51 5.13 -10.38
CA LEU A 198 -3.85 5.28 -8.96
C LEU A 198 -2.64 5.59 -8.07
N ARG A 199 -1.46 5.03 -8.39
CA ARG A 199 -0.18 5.40 -7.75
C ARG A 199 0.19 6.86 -7.94
N SER A 200 -0.33 7.52 -8.98
CA SER A 200 -0.10 8.94 -9.25
C SER A 200 -1.24 9.80 -8.70
N PHE A 201 -2.49 9.32 -8.84
CA PHE A 201 -3.71 10.01 -8.50
C PHE A 201 -3.85 10.26 -7.00
N TYR A 202 -3.68 9.23 -6.16
CA TYR A 202 -3.91 9.38 -4.72
C TYR A 202 -2.89 10.28 -4.01
N PRO A 203 -1.58 10.21 -4.31
CA PRO A 203 -0.63 11.20 -3.83
C PRO A 203 -0.94 12.61 -4.33
N TRP A 204 -1.32 12.76 -5.61
CA TRP A 204 -1.74 14.05 -6.16
C TRP A 204 -2.95 14.61 -5.40
N LEU A 205 -3.98 13.80 -5.17
CA LEU A 205 -5.22 14.22 -4.49
C LEU A 205 -4.95 14.69 -3.06
N ASN A 206 -4.07 14.01 -2.32
CA ASN A 206 -3.69 14.43 -0.98
C ASN A 206 -2.94 15.77 -1.01
N ARG A 207 -2.00 15.95 -1.94
CA ARG A 207 -1.29 17.23 -2.11
C ARG A 207 -2.24 18.36 -2.52
N GLU A 208 -3.17 18.08 -3.42
CA GLU A 208 -4.20 19.02 -3.88
C GLU A 208 -5.07 19.50 -2.72
N LEU A 209 -5.36 18.62 -1.77
CA LEU A 209 -6.16 18.91 -0.58
C LEU A 209 -5.34 19.46 0.60
N GLY A 210 -4.01 19.57 0.46
CA GLY A 210 -3.11 19.95 1.56
C GLY A 210 -3.05 18.92 2.70
N ILE A 211 -3.36 17.65 2.42
CA ILE A 211 -3.32 16.55 3.40
C ILE A 211 -1.91 15.97 3.43
N GLU A 212 -1.22 16.15 4.55
CA GLU A 212 0.07 15.52 4.81
C GLU A 212 -0.12 14.13 5.41
N ARG A 213 0.46 13.10 4.77
CA ARG A 213 0.42 11.72 5.28
C ARG A 213 1.71 11.39 6.03
N PRO A 214 1.65 10.60 7.14
CA PRO A 214 2.83 10.21 7.89
C PRO A 214 3.84 9.47 7.00
N ALA A 215 5.12 9.82 7.10
CA ALA A 215 6.20 9.19 6.33
C ALA A 215 6.47 7.72 6.69
N ARG A 216 5.87 7.21 7.78
CA ARG A 216 6.01 5.82 8.27
C ARG A 216 7.49 5.40 8.40
N ASN A 217 8.31 6.30 8.93
CA ASN A 217 9.77 6.19 8.96
C ASN A 217 10.33 5.99 10.39
N ARG A 218 9.49 5.87 11.43
CA ARG A 218 9.97 5.62 12.79
C ARG A 218 10.23 4.13 12.99
N PHE A 219 11.50 3.77 13.15
CA PHE A 219 11.94 2.40 13.31
C PHE A 219 12.39 2.15 14.75
N THR A 220 11.88 1.09 15.38
CA THR A 220 12.28 0.73 16.75
C THR A 220 12.96 -0.63 16.77
N TYR A 221 14.19 -0.66 17.24
CA TYR A 221 14.96 -1.86 17.54
C TYR A 221 14.74 -2.26 19.01
N LEU A 222 14.22 -3.47 19.25
CA LEU A 222 14.15 -4.00 20.62
C LEU A 222 15.49 -4.59 21.06
N GLN A 223 15.99 -4.17 22.20
CA GLN A 223 17.22 -4.69 22.78
C GLN A 223 16.89 -5.91 23.66
N CYS A 224 17.06 -7.10 23.09
CA CYS A 224 16.69 -8.38 23.71
C CYS A 224 17.82 -9.04 24.51
N SER A 225 19.08 -8.66 24.26
CA SER A 225 20.28 -9.29 24.81
C SER A 225 21.32 -8.22 25.16
N HIS A 226 21.94 -8.33 26.34
CA HIS A 226 23.00 -7.42 26.79
C HIS A 226 24.37 -7.69 26.14
N VAL A 227 24.45 -8.63 25.17
CA VAL A 227 25.66 -8.79 24.35
C VAL A 227 25.90 -7.49 23.58
N PRO A 228 27.07 -6.83 23.69
CA PRO A 228 27.27 -5.49 23.14
C PRO A 228 26.92 -5.36 21.64
N SER A 229 27.33 -6.34 20.82
CA SER A 229 27.04 -6.37 19.38
C SER A 229 25.56 -6.62 19.03
N GLU A 230 24.73 -6.98 20.00
CA GLU A 230 23.28 -7.18 19.85
C GLU A 230 22.49 -6.07 20.56
N TRP A 231 22.98 -5.55 21.67
CA TRP A 231 22.33 -4.44 22.39
C TRP A 231 22.27 -3.18 21.53
N HIS A 232 23.35 -2.91 20.78
CA HIS A 232 23.42 -1.79 19.85
C HIS A 232 24.30 -2.18 18.65
N PRO A 233 23.73 -2.82 17.62
CA PRO A 233 24.51 -3.30 16.48
C PRO A 233 25.22 -2.15 15.75
N ASP A 234 26.52 -2.31 15.51
CA ASP A 234 27.33 -1.35 14.76
C ASP A 234 26.76 -1.16 13.34
N GLY A 235 26.74 0.08 12.84
CA GLY A 235 26.30 0.43 11.49
C GLY A 235 24.79 0.40 11.25
N LEU A 236 23.97 -0.10 12.18
CA LEU A 236 22.52 -0.18 12.00
C LEU A 236 21.86 1.20 11.89
N GLU A 237 22.19 2.13 12.80
CA GLU A 237 21.65 3.49 12.76
C GLU A 237 21.99 4.19 11.45
N ASP A 238 23.24 4.07 11.00
CA ASP A 238 23.68 4.64 9.73
C ASP A 238 22.93 4.00 8.56
N SER A 239 22.81 2.67 8.52
CA SER A 239 22.11 1.94 7.45
C SER A 239 20.63 2.37 7.35
N LEU A 240 19.93 2.45 8.48
CA LEU A 240 18.55 2.93 8.57
C LEU A 240 18.43 4.42 8.21
N GLY A 241 19.35 5.26 8.68
CA GLY A 241 19.40 6.69 8.40
C GLY A 241 19.58 6.98 6.91
N HIS A 242 20.49 6.27 6.22
CA HIS A 242 20.65 6.35 4.77
C HIS A 242 19.39 5.91 4.00
N ALA A 243 18.62 4.98 4.56
CA ALA A 243 17.32 4.56 4.03
C ALA A 243 16.16 5.51 4.40
N GLY A 244 16.45 6.58 5.15
CA GLY A 244 15.49 7.60 5.57
C GLY A 244 14.60 7.17 6.72
N PHE A 245 15.10 6.35 7.66
CA PHE A 245 14.42 5.99 8.89
C PHE A 245 15.00 6.71 10.10
N GLU A 246 14.13 7.01 11.07
CA GLU A 246 14.50 7.48 12.41
C GLU A 246 14.56 6.26 13.33
N ALA A 247 15.78 5.84 13.67
CA ALA A 247 16.02 4.69 14.53
C ALA A 247 15.89 5.05 16.01
N ALA A 248 15.21 4.20 16.77
CA ALA A 248 15.17 4.25 18.23
C ALA A 248 15.48 2.86 18.80
N PHE A 249 16.19 2.82 19.92
CA PHE A 249 16.53 1.58 20.62
C PHE A 249 15.81 1.56 21.96
N ALA A 250 15.14 0.45 22.26
CA ALA A 250 14.41 0.29 23.50
C ALA A 250 14.65 -1.10 24.10
N PRO A 251 14.94 -1.22 25.41
CA PRO A 251 14.98 -2.50 26.09
C PRO A 251 13.69 -3.29 25.89
N LEU A 252 13.79 -4.60 25.66
CA LEU A 252 12.65 -5.50 25.43
C LEU A 252 11.53 -5.26 26.46
N TYR A 253 11.87 -5.16 27.74
CA TYR A 253 10.89 -5.02 28.83
C TYR A 253 10.18 -3.65 28.89
N GLN A 254 10.55 -2.70 28.03
CA GLN A 254 9.81 -1.44 27.81
C GLN A 254 8.75 -1.56 26.71
N LEU A 255 8.64 -2.72 26.04
CA LEU A 255 7.60 -2.98 25.07
C LEU A 255 6.22 -2.83 25.71
N GLY A 256 5.42 -1.94 25.13
CA GLY A 256 4.06 -1.65 25.53
C GLY A 256 3.46 -0.53 24.69
N PRO A 257 2.22 -0.11 24.99
CA PRO A 257 1.48 0.86 24.17
C PRO A 257 2.20 2.18 23.94
N GLU A 258 2.94 2.69 24.94
CA GLU A 258 3.67 3.96 24.80
C GLU A 258 4.78 3.88 23.75
N LEU A 259 5.62 2.85 23.81
CA LEU A 259 6.68 2.62 22.83
C LEU A 259 6.07 2.42 21.44
N LEU A 260 5.08 1.52 21.34
CA LEU A 260 4.42 1.20 20.08
C LEU A 260 3.66 2.39 19.46
N GLY A 261 3.25 3.39 20.26
CA GLY A 261 2.65 4.63 19.75
C GLY A 261 3.65 5.54 19.02
N LYS A 262 4.95 5.37 19.32
CA LYS A 262 6.07 6.11 18.72
C LYS A 262 6.77 5.32 17.61
N THR A 263 6.30 4.12 17.29
CA THR A 263 6.90 3.19 16.32
C THR A 263 6.01 3.05 15.08
N ASP A 264 6.61 3.01 13.89
CA ASP A 264 5.92 2.58 12.65
C ASP A 264 6.35 1.16 12.25
N THR A 265 7.63 0.83 12.42
CA THR A 265 8.18 -0.53 12.21
C THR A 265 8.98 -0.96 13.43
N LEU A 266 8.61 -2.10 14.02
CA LEU A 266 9.28 -2.71 15.17
C LEU A 266 10.11 -3.91 14.70
N TYR A 267 11.40 -3.91 15.01
CA TYR A 267 12.25 -5.08 14.86
C TYR A 267 12.45 -5.79 16.19
N ILE A 268 12.13 -7.07 16.21
CA ILE A 268 12.31 -7.99 17.33
C ILE A 268 13.45 -8.94 16.96
N PRO A 269 14.69 -8.70 17.44
CA PRO A 269 15.83 -9.58 17.19
C PRO A 269 15.67 -10.95 17.86
N SER A 270 16.52 -11.90 17.44
CA SER A 270 16.65 -13.22 18.05
C SER A 270 17.04 -13.12 19.53
N SER A 271 16.97 -14.24 20.26
CA SER A 271 17.27 -14.31 21.70
C SER A 271 16.35 -13.47 22.60
N HIS A 272 15.12 -13.21 22.14
CA HIS A 272 14.09 -12.52 22.92
C HIS A 272 13.43 -13.44 23.97
N ASP A 273 12.86 -12.84 25.03
CA ASP A 273 12.02 -13.56 26.00
C ASP A 273 10.62 -13.82 25.42
N GLU A 274 10.37 -15.06 24.97
CA GLU A 274 9.09 -15.49 24.41
C GLU A 274 7.92 -15.40 25.41
N PHE A 275 8.16 -15.60 26.71
CA PHE A 275 7.10 -15.51 27.72
C PHE A 275 6.67 -14.05 27.92
N PHE A 276 7.64 -13.14 27.97
CA PHE A 276 7.33 -11.72 28.03
C PHE A 276 6.62 -11.25 26.75
N LEU A 277 7.11 -11.62 25.56
CA LEU A 277 6.44 -11.27 24.30
C LEU A 277 5.01 -11.82 24.24
N LYS A 278 4.79 -13.05 24.71
CA LYS A 278 3.44 -13.64 24.83
C LYS A 278 2.54 -12.85 25.77
N SER A 279 3.09 -12.32 26.87
CA SER A 279 2.34 -11.43 27.78
C SER A 279 1.95 -10.09 27.13
N ARG A 280 2.65 -9.68 26.07
CA ARG A 280 2.42 -8.46 25.26
C ARG A 280 1.71 -8.73 23.94
N ALA A 281 1.17 -9.93 23.71
CA ALA A 281 0.54 -10.31 22.46
C ALA A 281 -0.58 -9.35 22.04
N ASN A 282 -1.43 -8.93 22.97
CA ASN A 282 -2.51 -7.98 22.68
C ASN A 282 -1.99 -6.61 22.23
N ASP A 283 -0.89 -6.13 22.82
CA ASP A 283 -0.27 -4.85 22.45
C ASP A 283 0.29 -4.90 21.02
N LEU A 284 0.92 -6.02 20.66
CA LEU A 284 1.47 -6.27 19.31
C LEU A 284 0.37 -6.48 18.26
N ILE A 285 -0.72 -7.15 18.60
CA ILE A 285 -1.89 -7.30 17.72
C ILE A 285 -2.53 -5.93 17.48
N ALA A 286 -2.78 -5.15 18.53
CA ALA A 286 -3.28 -3.78 18.38
C ALA A 286 -2.33 -2.87 17.58
N PHE A 287 -1.03 -3.17 17.57
CA PHE A 287 -0.04 -2.49 16.72
C PHE A 287 -0.19 -2.87 15.25
N LEU A 288 -0.34 -4.16 14.93
CA LEU A 288 -0.63 -4.61 13.58
C LEU A 288 -1.98 -4.10 13.07
N GLU A 289 -3.04 -4.13 13.90
CA GLU A 289 -4.39 -3.68 13.52
C GLU A 289 -4.42 -2.22 13.04
N ARG A 290 -3.62 -1.35 13.67
CA ARG A 290 -3.49 0.07 13.27
C ARG A 290 -2.45 0.33 12.17
N GLY A 291 -1.94 -0.73 11.53
CA GLY A 291 -1.02 -0.63 10.40
C GLY A 291 0.46 -0.51 10.76
N GLY A 292 0.85 -0.85 12.00
CA GLY A 292 2.25 -0.96 12.39
C GLY A 292 2.90 -2.23 11.83
N ASN A 293 4.20 -2.19 11.52
CA ASN A 293 4.91 -3.31 10.92
C ASN A 293 5.78 -4.07 11.92
N LEU A 294 5.82 -5.39 11.82
CA LEU A 294 6.71 -6.25 12.60
C LEU A 294 7.77 -6.86 11.69
N ILE A 295 9.03 -6.79 12.12
CA ILE A 295 10.12 -7.61 11.58
C ILE A 295 10.59 -8.50 12.73
N ILE A 296 10.50 -9.81 12.56
CA ILE A 296 10.77 -10.78 13.63
C ILE A 296 11.91 -11.68 13.17
N ALA A 297 12.98 -11.76 13.95
CA ALA A 297 13.99 -12.80 13.83
C ALA A 297 13.81 -13.78 14.99
N ALA A 298 13.35 -15.00 14.70
CA ALA A 298 13.06 -15.98 15.75
C ALA A 298 13.18 -17.43 15.24
N GLU A 299 13.47 -18.33 16.16
CA GLU A 299 13.31 -19.79 16.00
C GLU A 299 12.25 -20.25 17.03
N PRO A 300 10.95 -19.93 16.84
CA PRO A 300 9.97 -20.00 17.93
C PRO A 300 9.81 -21.40 18.51
N CYS A 301 9.98 -21.54 19.82
CA CYS A 301 9.68 -22.82 20.48
C CYS A 301 8.17 -23.03 20.60
N GLN A 302 7.44 -21.95 20.89
CA GLN A 302 5.98 -21.91 20.93
C GLN A 302 5.45 -20.65 20.25
N PRO A 303 4.22 -20.67 19.70
CA PRO A 303 3.57 -19.46 19.24
C PRO A 303 3.34 -18.48 20.40
N TRP A 304 3.91 -17.28 20.29
CA TRP A 304 3.66 -16.15 21.20
C TRP A 304 2.80 -15.05 20.56
N LEU A 305 2.49 -15.18 19.26
CA LEU A 305 1.39 -14.50 18.57
C LEU A 305 0.47 -15.54 17.90
N PRO A 306 -0.83 -15.22 17.72
CA PRO A 306 -1.84 -16.19 17.26
C PRO A 306 -1.62 -16.71 15.83
N PHE A 307 -0.85 -16.00 15.00
CA PHE A 307 -0.55 -16.40 13.63
C PHE A 307 0.81 -17.12 13.49
N MET A 308 1.57 -17.28 14.58
CA MET A 308 2.89 -17.93 14.52
C MET A 308 2.77 -19.45 14.62
N ALA A 309 3.71 -20.15 14.01
CA ALA A 309 3.91 -21.58 14.15
C ALA A 309 5.24 -21.88 14.87
N PRO A 310 5.41 -23.06 15.49
CA PRO A 310 6.69 -23.52 16.01
C PRO A 310 7.74 -23.70 14.90
N PHE A 311 9.01 -23.55 15.26
CA PHE A 311 10.14 -23.73 14.37
C PHE A 311 10.41 -25.19 14.02
N HIS A 312 10.78 -25.43 12.76
CA HIS A 312 11.20 -26.71 12.21
C HIS A 312 12.60 -26.60 11.58
N ALA A 313 13.57 -27.36 12.10
CA ALA A 313 14.91 -27.41 11.53
C ALA A 313 14.94 -28.23 10.22
N VAL A 314 15.75 -27.80 9.25
CA VAL A 314 16.12 -28.65 8.11
C VAL A 314 17.30 -29.57 8.47
N PRO A 315 17.49 -30.70 7.78
CA PRO A 315 18.69 -31.52 7.98
C PRO A 315 19.97 -30.71 7.70
N PRO A 316 20.91 -30.61 8.65
CA PRO A 316 22.09 -29.74 8.51
C PRO A 316 23.14 -30.28 7.52
N ARG A 317 22.95 -31.51 7.02
CA ARG A 317 23.83 -32.16 6.05
C ARG A 317 23.05 -32.65 4.81
N PRO A 318 23.64 -32.54 3.61
CA PRO A 318 24.88 -31.81 3.32
C PRO A 318 24.75 -30.31 3.64
N PHE A 319 25.87 -29.61 3.87
CA PHE A 319 25.84 -28.19 4.28
C PHE A 319 25.18 -27.26 3.23
N THR A 320 24.96 -27.75 2.01
CA THR A 320 24.15 -27.05 1.02
C THR A 320 22.68 -26.91 1.42
N ASN A 321 22.17 -27.76 2.33
CA ASN A 321 20.80 -27.66 2.84
C ASN A 321 20.57 -26.39 3.68
N ILE A 322 21.62 -25.84 4.30
CA ILE A 322 21.56 -24.63 5.12
C ILE A 322 22.00 -23.38 4.36
N LYS A 323 22.11 -23.47 3.03
CA LYS A 323 22.26 -22.30 2.16
C LYS A 323 20.89 -21.76 1.79
N VAL A 324 20.76 -20.45 1.86
CA VAL A 324 19.53 -19.75 1.50
C VAL A 324 19.53 -19.43 0.01
N ARG A 325 18.35 -19.54 -0.59
CA ARG A 325 18.11 -19.17 -1.99
C ARG A 325 16.97 -18.18 -2.05
N ILE A 326 17.12 -17.14 -2.85
CA ILE A 326 16.03 -16.20 -3.10
C ILE A 326 14.96 -16.95 -3.93
N ARG A 327 13.73 -16.96 -3.43
CA ARG A 327 12.56 -17.49 -4.14
C ARG A 327 11.81 -16.39 -4.86
N ASP A 328 11.51 -15.32 -4.15
CA ASP A 328 10.71 -14.20 -4.62
C ASP A 328 11.27 -12.90 -4.04
N ASP A 329 11.77 -12.03 -4.92
CA ASP A 329 12.28 -10.70 -4.55
C ASP A 329 11.45 -9.58 -5.17
N ARG A 330 10.12 -9.78 -5.32
CA ARG A 330 9.23 -8.76 -5.90
C ARG A 330 9.23 -7.42 -5.14
N PHE A 331 9.71 -7.42 -3.90
CA PHE A 331 9.81 -6.24 -3.04
C PHE A 331 11.20 -5.59 -3.05
N GLY A 332 12.19 -6.16 -3.76
CA GLY A 332 13.54 -5.63 -3.89
C GLY A 332 14.32 -5.62 -2.58
N ILE A 333 14.20 -6.69 -1.79
CA ILE A 333 14.87 -6.85 -0.50
C ILE A 333 16.28 -7.45 -0.68
N PHE A 334 16.44 -8.42 -1.58
CA PHE A 334 17.63 -9.27 -1.63
C PHE A 334 18.54 -9.04 -2.84
N SER A 335 18.01 -8.54 -3.97
CA SER A 335 18.71 -8.51 -5.26
C SER A 335 20.00 -7.69 -5.28
N ASP A 336 20.16 -6.71 -4.38
CA ASP A 336 21.36 -5.88 -4.30
C ASP A 336 22.38 -6.34 -3.23
N LEU A 337 22.07 -7.41 -2.47
CA LEU A 337 22.94 -7.91 -1.38
C LEU A 337 24.11 -8.78 -1.89
N GLY A 338 24.01 -9.27 -3.13
CA GLY A 338 25.01 -10.14 -3.76
C GLY A 338 24.92 -11.61 -3.36
N GLU A 339 25.71 -12.45 -4.03
CA GLU A 339 25.74 -13.88 -3.75
C GLU A 339 26.32 -14.17 -2.34
N GLY A 340 25.71 -15.15 -1.66
CA GLY A 340 26.15 -15.58 -0.34
C GLY A 340 25.90 -14.56 0.76
N PHE A 341 24.89 -13.71 0.61
CA PHE A 341 24.42 -12.76 1.63
C PHE A 341 24.03 -13.44 2.95
N ASP A 342 23.70 -14.74 2.89
CA ASP A 342 23.32 -15.62 4.01
C ASP A 342 24.51 -16.17 4.80
N GLY A 343 25.74 -15.92 4.33
CA GLY A 343 26.96 -16.33 5.03
C GLY A 343 27.42 -15.29 6.05
N TRP A 344 27.98 -15.75 7.17
CA TRP A 344 28.65 -14.90 8.15
C TRP A 344 30.05 -15.43 8.45
N LYS A 345 31.09 -14.66 8.13
CA LYS A 345 32.52 -14.98 8.29
C LYS A 345 32.88 -16.34 7.70
N GLY A 346 32.29 -16.69 6.55
CA GLY A 346 32.47 -17.97 5.87
C GLY A 346 31.66 -19.13 6.45
N VAL A 347 30.82 -18.90 7.47
CA VAL A 347 29.93 -19.90 8.07
C VAL A 347 28.55 -19.84 7.44
N PHE A 348 28.02 -21.01 7.03
CA PHE A 348 26.63 -21.18 6.57
C PHE A 348 25.73 -21.64 7.73
N GLY A 349 24.43 -21.34 7.64
CA GLY A 349 23.43 -21.69 8.65
C GLY A 349 23.47 -20.84 9.92
N GLN A 350 24.17 -19.69 9.90
CA GLN A 350 23.91 -18.64 10.88
C GLN A 350 22.72 -17.80 10.48
N TYR A 351 22.51 -17.55 9.18
CA TYR A 351 21.36 -16.79 8.71
C TYR A 351 20.07 -17.47 9.13
N VAL A 352 19.85 -18.72 8.72
CA VAL A 352 18.65 -19.49 9.06
C VAL A 352 18.99 -20.98 9.10
N ARG A 353 18.25 -21.77 9.91
CA ARG A 353 18.44 -23.23 10.05
C ARG A 353 17.17 -24.04 9.81
N GLY A 354 16.08 -23.37 9.47
CA GLY A 354 14.77 -23.97 9.43
C GLY A 354 13.71 -22.97 9.01
N TRP A 355 12.47 -23.26 9.37
CA TRP A 355 11.30 -22.58 8.88
C TRP A 355 10.14 -22.67 9.90
N THR A 356 9.10 -21.89 9.66
CA THR A 356 7.80 -21.97 10.35
C THR A 356 6.71 -22.05 9.30
N ASP A 357 5.60 -22.74 9.60
CA ASP A 357 4.42 -22.72 8.73
C ASP A 357 3.92 -21.27 8.57
N PRO A 358 3.95 -20.72 7.35
CA PRO A 358 3.52 -19.35 7.14
C PRO A 358 1.97 -19.27 7.19
N PRO A 359 1.39 -18.16 7.68
CA PRO A 359 -0.05 -17.98 7.65
C PRO A 359 -0.64 -18.03 6.23
N PRO A 360 -1.93 -18.39 6.07
CA PRO A 360 -2.60 -18.29 4.78
C PRO A 360 -2.47 -16.89 4.15
N GLY A 361 -2.06 -16.85 2.87
CA GLY A 361 -1.84 -15.61 2.12
C GLY A 361 -0.47 -14.97 2.31
N ALA A 362 0.43 -15.57 3.09
CA ALA A 362 1.82 -15.12 3.17
C ALA A 362 2.59 -15.41 1.87
N ILE A 363 3.56 -14.53 1.56
CA ILE A 363 4.45 -14.66 0.41
C ILE A 363 5.79 -15.17 0.91
N TRP A 364 6.20 -16.30 0.35
CA TRP A 364 7.47 -16.95 0.63
C TRP A 364 8.58 -16.27 -0.17
N LEU A 365 9.58 -15.72 0.54
CA LEU A 365 10.63 -14.90 -0.05
C LEU A 365 11.94 -15.66 -0.27
N THR A 366 12.34 -16.54 0.67
CA THR A 366 13.60 -17.29 0.57
C THR A 366 13.45 -18.75 0.97
N ASP A 367 14.09 -19.64 0.21
CA ASP A 367 14.09 -21.08 0.45
C ASP A 367 15.30 -21.48 1.33
N ILE A 368 15.06 -22.42 2.24
CA ILE A 368 16.08 -23.26 2.89
C ILE A 368 15.76 -24.75 2.69
N GLY A 369 16.72 -25.64 2.92
CA GLY A 369 16.57 -27.08 2.79
C GLY A 369 17.06 -27.60 1.45
N PRO A 370 16.92 -28.93 1.22
CA PRO A 370 17.26 -29.55 -0.06
C PRO A 370 16.48 -28.91 -1.21
N GLU A 371 17.07 -28.89 -2.41
CA GLU A 371 16.43 -28.30 -3.60
C GLU A 371 15.11 -28.99 -3.99
N HIS A 372 14.98 -30.29 -3.70
CA HIS A 372 13.76 -31.06 -3.95
C HIS A 372 12.71 -30.96 -2.83
N ASP A 373 13.04 -30.32 -1.70
CA ASP A 373 12.13 -30.07 -0.59
C ASP A 373 12.41 -28.71 0.06
N PRO A 374 12.24 -27.60 -0.68
CA PRO A 374 12.49 -26.26 -0.15
C PRO A 374 11.47 -25.92 0.94
N LYS A 375 11.91 -25.13 1.93
CA LYS A 375 11.11 -24.66 3.06
C LYS A 375 11.23 -23.13 3.26
N PRO A 376 10.21 -22.44 3.80
CA PRO A 376 10.21 -20.99 3.94
C PRO A 376 11.08 -20.46 5.07
N ALA A 377 12.31 -20.08 4.72
CA ALA A 377 13.21 -19.40 5.64
C ALA A 377 12.68 -18.01 6.01
N ASP A 378 12.30 -17.22 4.99
CA ASP A 378 11.70 -15.90 5.17
C ASP A 378 10.35 -15.81 4.47
N TRP A 379 9.39 -15.17 5.15
CA TRP A 379 8.08 -14.87 4.58
C TRP A 379 7.57 -13.51 5.03
N ILE A 380 6.75 -12.89 4.19
CA ILE A 380 6.02 -11.66 4.50
C ILE A 380 4.53 -11.92 4.46
N TRP A 381 3.79 -11.32 5.37
CA TRP A 381 2.35 -11.48 5.51
C TRP A 381 1.70 -10.17 5.92
N GLN A 382 0.48 -9.90 5.45
CA GLN A 382 -0.30 -8.77 5.91
C GLN A 382 -1.29 -9.22 6.97
N PHE A 383 -1.33 -8.54 8.12
CA PHE A 383 -2.30 -8.83 9.16
C PHE A 383 -3.73 -8.51 8.66
N PRO A 384 -4.67 -9.47 8.72
CA PRO A 384 -6.02 -9.27 8.21
C PRO A 384 -6.80 -8.35 9.14
N THR A 385 -7.52 -7.41 8.54
CA THR A 385 -8.48 -6.53 9.22
C THR A 385 -9.69 -6.36 8.31
N PRO A 386 -10.89 -6.03 8.83
CA PRO A 386 -12.08 -5.82 8.00
C PRO A 386 -11.87 -4.80 6.87
N THR A 387 -11.02 -3.79 7.11
CA THR A 387 -10.69 -2.74 6.13
C THR A 387 -9.41 -3.04 5.35
N GLY A 388 -8.73 -4.15 5.60
CA GLY A 388 -7.40 -4.46 5.05
C GLY A 388 -6.31 -3.42 5.37
N ARG A 389 -6.45 -2.69 6.48
CA ARG A 389 -5.49 -1.70 7.00
C ARG A 389 -4.39 -2.27 7.88
N GLY A 390 -4.46 -3.56 8.21
CA GLY A 390 -3.44 -4.21 9.02
C GLY A 390 -2.04 -4.07 8.42
N GLY A 391 -1.06 -3.98 9.31
CA GLY A 391 0.34 -3.84 8.98
C GLY A 391 0.96 -5.16 8.53
N TYR A 392 2.23 -5.09 8.17
CA TYR A 392 2.96 -6.22 7.60
C TYR A 392 3.87 -6.88 8.63
N VAL A 393 3.97 -8.20 8.55
CA VAL A 393 4.88 -9.04 9.32
C VAL A 393 5.91 -9.61 8.36
N PHE A 394 7.17 -9.32 8.58
CA PHE A 394 8.29 -10.06 8.00
C PHE A 394 8.82 -11.03 9.05
N MET A 395 8.75 -12.33 8.77
CA MET A 395 9.30 -13.36 9.64
C MET A 395 10.58 -13.91 9.02
N HIS A 396 11.64 -13.87 9.81
CA HIS A 396 12.92 -14.49 9.56
C HIS A 396 13.13 -15.63 10.56
N ASN A 397 13.25 -16.86 10.08
CA ASN A 397 13.33 -18.06 10.93
C ASN A 397 14.75 -18.35 11.46
N GLY A 398 15.47 -17.31 11.89
CA GLY A 398 16.91 -17.36 12.05
C GLY A 398 17.51 -16.29 12.97
N ASP A 399 18.80 -16.02 12.78
CA ASP A 399 19.57 -15.13 13.63
C ASP A 399 19.34 -13.65 13.29
N ASN A 400 20.02 -12.75 14.00
CA ASN A 400 19.86 -11.32 13.82
C ASN A 400 20.24 -10.85 12.41
N MET A 401 19.25 -10.32 11.68
CA MET A 401 19.41 -9.81 10.31
C MET A 401 20.35 -8.60 10.22
N THR A 402 20.63 -7.94 11.34
CA THR A 402 21.62 -6.85 11.43
C THR A 402 23.03 -7.30 11.05
N ARG A 403 23.32 -8.60 11.03
CA ARG A 403 24.62 -9.16 10.66
C ARG A 403 24.82 -9.34 9.16
N TYR A 404 23.77 -9.14 8.35
CA TYR A 404 23.74 -9.58 6.96
C TYR A 404 23.48 -8.45 5.94
N PRO A 405 24.11 -8.53 4.76
CA PRO A 405 25.30 -9.35 4.50
C PRO A 405 26.47 -8.87 5.39
N ASP A 406 27.42 -9.75 5.68
CA ASP A 406 28.54 -9.44 6.57
C ASP A 406 29.73 -8.77 5.85
N ARG A 407 29.63 -8.62 4.53
CA ARG A 407 30.67 -8.15 3.62
C ARG A 407 30.08 -7.46 2.39
N GLY A 408 30.96 -6.86 1.61
CA GLY A 408 30.59 -6.18 0.37
C GLY A 408 30.07 -4.75 0.57
N PRO A 409 29.71 -4.05 -0.51
CA PRO A 409 29.31 -2.65 -0.48
C PRO A 409 27.95 -2.41 0.21
N LYS A 410 27.17 -3.47 0.43
CA LYS A 410 25.84 -3.47 1.06
C LYS A 410 25.84 -4.18 2.41
N LYS A 411 27.00 -4.23 3.09
CA LYS A 411 27.12 -4.79 4.44
C LYS A 411 26.05 -4.18 5.36
N GLU A 412 25.40 -5.01 6.17
CA GLU A 412 24.34 -4.60 7.13
C GLU A 412 23.09 -3.94 6.50
N ALA A 413 22.91 -4.03 5.18
CA ALA A 413 21.78 -3.39 4.49
C ALA A 413 20.47 -4.18 4.59
N LEU A 414 20.50 -5.48 4.93
CA LEU A 414 19.31 -6.34 4.84
C LEU A 414 18.13 -5.81 5.65
N LEU A 415 18.36 -5.44 6.92
CA LEU A 415 17.27 -4.97 7.78
C LEU A 415 16.67 -3.64 7.27
N ALA A 416 17.51 -2.75 6.73
CA ALA A 416 17.06 -1.51 6.10
C ALA A 416 16.26 -1.79 4.81
N ASN A 417 16.71 -2.73 3.97
CA ASN A 417 15.98 -3.15 2.76
C ASN A 417 14.58 -3.70 3.10
N ILE A 418 14.48 -4.54 4.13
CA ILE A 418 13.18 -5.04 4.62
C ILE A 418 12.32 -3.88 5.11
N ALA A 419 12.87 -2.98 5.93
CA ALA A 419 12.13 -1.83 6.43
C ALA A 419 11.60 -0.94 5.30
N VAL A 420 12.41 -0.69 4.26
CA VAL A 420 12.01 0.03 3.04
C VAL A 420 10.85 -0.68 2.35
N ALA A 421 10.94 -2.00 2.15
CA ALA A 421 9.87 -2.78 1.51
C ALA A 421 8.54 -2.66 2.28
N LEU A 422 8.57 -2.81 3.61
CA LEU A 422 7.37 -2.70 4.45
C LEU A 422 6.79 -1.29 4.44
N ARG A 423 7.63 -0.24 4.50
CA ARG A 423 7.19 1.16 4.36
C ARG A 423 6.50 1.39 3.02
N LYS A 424 7.10 0.93 1.92
CA LYS A 424 6.55 1.08 0.57
C LYS A 424 5.22 0.33 0.39
N LEU A 425 5.08 -0.85 0.98
CA LEU A 425 3.81 -1.59 1.01
C LEU A 425 2.74 -0.82 1.81
N CYS A 426 3.09 -0.28 2.98
CA CYS A 426 2.18 0.54 3.78
C CYS A 426 1.73 1.81 3.06
N MET A 427 2.58 2.38 2.20
CA MET A 427 2.32 3.63 1.48
C MET A 427 1.69 3.40 0.08
N GLY A 428 1.46 2.15 -0.33
CA GLY A 428 0.91 1.82 -1.65
C GLY A 428 1.88 2.02 -2.83
N GLU A 429 3.17 2.24 -2.55
CA GLU A 429 4.23 2.33 -3.56
C GLU A 429 4.57 0.94 -4.15
N LEU A 430 4.47 -0.09 -3.30
CA LEU A 430 4.49 -1.50 -3.69
C LEU A 430 3.11 -2.10 -3.42
N LEU A 431 2.71 -3.07 -4.24
CA LEU A 431 1.48 -3.84 -4.02
C LEU A 431 1.86 -5.22 -3.48
N PHE A 432 1.06 -5.72 -2.54
CA PHE A 432 1.25 -7.03 -1.91
C PHE A 432 0.84 -8.18 -2.84
#